data_AF-A0A2K2VS32-F1
#
_entry.id   AF-A0A2K2VS32-F1
#
_cell.length_a   1.000
_cell.length_b   1.000
_cell.length_c   1.000
_cell.angle_alpha   90.00
_cell.angle_beta   90.00
_cell.angle_gamma   90.00
#
_symmetry.space_group_name_H-M   'P 1'
#
loop_
_entity.id
_entity.type
_entity.pdbx_description
1 polymer ?
#
loop_
_entity_poly.entity_id
_entity_poly.type
_entity_poly.pdbx_seq_one_letter_code
_entity_poly.pdbx_strand_id
1 'polypeptide(L)'
;MTKFLSSILVIFAGYFLFVGASECFGLDEEGCLTCHQYPGLVRLEKKNGVKVLHIDEEKFFTSPHGKFRCKQCHTTIAQVPHTGETSTDCTTECHQNDAKKISTYPLETLHQKEQSYLISLKDQSSCRACHPIYPHSNNKLVRSFLNMHTGFMFCEVCHIKRGKVNHLVYDWEDTENADFSGEPFGTYFKPRTNKAHKADEHFISRIAVFSMAKGKKQGLMNTQDTAAANEFMLRKKNLKPDAKKKELDYFHRDIEKKEI
;
A
#
# COMPACT_ATOMS: atom_id res chain seq x y z
N MET A 1 31.46 2.31 53.53
CA MET A 1 31.33 2.63 52.08
C MET A 1 30.74 1.49 51.27
N THR A 2 31.14 0.23 51.48
CA THR A 2 30.65 -0.95 50.73
C THR A 2 29.13 -1.20 50.81
N LYS A 3 28.50 -0.98 51.97
CA LYS A 3 27.02 -1.11 52.09
C LYS A 3 26.24 -0.03 51.32
N PHE A 4 26.81 1.18 51.21
CA PHE A 4 26.15 2.31 50.54
C PHE A 4 26.24 2.19 49.01
N LEU A 5 27.37 1.71 48.48
CA LEU A 5 27.49 1.37 47.05
C LEU A 5 26.57 0.21 46.65
N SER A 6 26.40 -0.79 47.52
CA SER A 6 25.49 -1.92 47.26
C SER A 6 24.03 -1.49 47.16
N SER A 7 23.57 -0.56 48.02
CA SER A 7 22.20 -0.03 47.95
C SER A 7 21.95 0.81 46.69
N ILE A 8 22.93 1.59 46.23
CA ILE A 8 22.80 2.37 45.00
C ILE A 8 22.75 1.46 43.76
N LEU A 9 23.53 0.37 43.75
CA LEU A 9 23.52 -0.59 42.64
C LEU A 9 22.18 -1.32 42.52
N VAL A 10 21.55 -1.66 43.64
CA VAL A 10 20.22 -2.31 43.67
C VAL A 10 19.12 -1.35 43.20
N ILE A 11 19.21 -0.07 43.56
CA ILE A 11 18.25 0.96 43.08
C ILE A 11 18.43 1.20 41.58
N PHE A 12 19.67 1.26 41.07
CA PHE A 12 19.93 1.40 39.62
C PHE A 12 19.48 0.16 38.83
N ALA A 13 19.70 -1.05 39.35
CA ALA A 13 19.23 -2.29 38.74
C ALA A 13 17.69 -2.39 38.74
N GLY A 14 17.03 -1.95 39.82
CA GLY A 14 15.57 -1.86 39.90
C GLY A 14 14.98 -0.82 38.93
N TYR A 15 15.67 0.30 38.73
CA TYR A 15 15.27 1.33 37.75
C TYR A 15 15.41 0.82 36.31
N PHE A 16 16.45 0.05 35.98
CA PHE A 16 16.60 -0.59 34.67
C PHE A 16 15.52 -1.64 34.39
N LEU A 17 15.03 -2.36 35.42
CA LEU A 17 13.92 -3.30 35.28
C LEU A 17 12.57 -2.62 35.03
N PHE A 18 12.36 -1.40 35.54
CA PHE A 18 11.11 -0.65 35.33
C PHE A 18 11.06 0.08 33.97
N VAL A 19 12.20 0.43 33.38
CA VAL A 19 12.28 1.12 32.07
C VAL A 19 12.24 0.12 30.89
N GLY A 20 12.51 -1.16 31.14
CA GLY A 20 12.58 -2.22 30.11
C GLY A 20 11.25 -2.88 29.72
N ALA A 21 10.14 -2.56 30.40
CA ALA A 21 8.81 -2.98 29.95
C ALA A 21 8.36 -2.07 28.80
N SER A 22 9.05 -2.17 27.66
CA SER A 22 8.47 -1.72 26.40
C SER A 22 7.20 -2.53 26.21
N GLU A 23 6.06 -1.85 26.08
CA GLU A 23 4.84 -2.48 25.62
C GLU A 23 5.17 -3.17 24.29
N CYS A 24 5.21 -4.50 24.33
CA CYS A 24 5.26 -5.30 23.12
C CYS A 24 3.91 -5.07 22.46
N PHE A 25 3.85 -4.18 21.47
CA PHE A 25 2.66 -4.00 20.65
C PHE A 25 2.25 -5.38 20.14
N GLY A 26 0.99 -5.72 20.41
CA GLY A 26 0.46 -7.06 20.19
C GLY A 26 0.73 -7.49 18.75
N LEU A 27 1.35 -8.65 18.59
CA LEU A 27 1.37 -9.35 17.33
C LEU A 27 -0.08 -9.44 16.80
N ASP A 28 -0.27 -9.11 15.52
CA ASP A 28 -1.48 -9.42 14.77
C ASP A 28 -1.67 -10.95 14.74
N GLU A 29 -2.25 -11.50 15.82
CA GLU A 29 -2.40 -12.95 16.03
C GLU A 29 -3.19 -13.62 14.89
N GLU A 30 -4.07 -12.86 14.24
CA GLU A 30 -4.93 -13.33 13.15
C GLU A 30 -4.31 -13.11 11.76
N GLY A 31 -3.20 -12.39 11.66
CA GLY A 31 -2.49 -12.09 10.40
C GLY A 31 -3.24 -11.14 9.45
N CYS A 32 -4.28 -10.43 9.93
CA CYS A 32 -5.09 -9.54 9.10
C CYS A 32 -4.34 -8.26 8.70
N LEU A 33 -3.68 -7.62 9.66
CA LEU A 33 -2.89 -6.42 9.46
C LEU A 33 -1.61 -6.69 8.66
N THR A 34 -1.16 -7.94 8.53
CA THR A 34 -0.07 -8.31 7.61
C THR A 34 -0.29 -7.77 6.19
N CYS A 35 -1.54 -7.68 5.73
CA CYS A 35 -1.89 -7.06 4.44
C CYS A 35 -2.71 -5.78 4.61
N HIS A 36 -3.64 -5.74 5.56
CA HIS A 36 -4.59 -4.63 5.68
C HIS A 36 -3.97 -3.35 6.26
N GLN A 37 -2.79 -3.38 6.88
CA GLN A 37 -2.14 -2.17 7.41
C GLN A 37 -1.69 -1.19 6.34
N TYR A 38 -1.60 -1.59 5.07
CA TYR A 38 -1.03 -0.76 4.01
C TYR A 38 -2.07 0.16 3.38
N PRO A 39 -1.89 1.49 3.41
CA PRO A 39 -2.91 2.40 2.90
C PRO A 39 -3.07 2.42 1.36
N GLY A 40 -2.21 1.71 0.63
CA GLY A 40 -2.39 1.42 -0.79
C GLY A 40 -3.23 0.17 -1.09
N LEU A 41 -3.67 -0.58 -0.07
CA LEU A 41 -4.42 -1.81 -0.28
C LEU A 41 -5.87 -1.49 -0.70
N VAL A 42 -6.14 -1.69 -1.99
CA VAL A 42 -7.46 -1.43 -2.56
C VAL A 42 -7.91 -2.50 -3.56
N ARG A 43 -9.21 -2.55 -3.81
CA ARG A 43 -9.84 -3.39 -4.85
C ARG A 43 -10.59 -2.51 -5.86
N LEU A 44 -10.33 -2.72 -7.14
CA LEU A 44 -11.11 -2.09 -8.21
C LEU A 44 -12.51 -2.71 -8.34
N GLU A 45 -13.53 -1.86 -8.36
CA GLU A 45 -14.93 -2.20 -8.57
C GLU A 45 -15.37 -1.95 -10.03
N LYS A 46 -16.39 -2.68 -10.49
CA LYS A 46 -16.86 -2.63 -11.90
C LYS A 46 -17.35 -1.25 -12.35
N LYS A 47 -17.76 -0.36 -11.45
CA LYS A 47 -18.32 0.97 -11.75
C LYS A 47 -17.28 2.10 -11.76
N ASN A 48 -15.99 1.79 -11.97
CA ASN A 48 -14.86 2.70 -11.75
C ASN A 48 -14.71 3.18 -10.29
N GLY A 49 -15.25 2.41 -9.34
CA GLY A 49 -15.06 2.65 -7.92
C GLY A 49 -13.84 1.91 -7.37
N VAL A 50 -13.31 2.39 -6.26
CA VAL A 50 -12.26 1.72 -5.50
C VAL A 50 -12.84 1.34 -4.15
N LYS A 51 -12.74 0.07 -3.76
CA LYS A 51 -13.00 -0.38 -2.39
C LYS A 51 -11.68 -0.35 -1.63
N VAL A 52 -11.57 0.55 -0.65
CA VAL A 52 -10.41 0.61 0.25
C VAL A 52 -10.49 -0.55 1.22
N LEU A 53 -9.38 -1.28 1.34
CA LEU A 53 -9.23 -2.41 2.25
C LEU A 53 -8.26 -2.09 3.40
N HIS A 54 -7.56 -0.96 3.33
CA HIS A 54 -6.69 -0.49 4.39
C HIS A 54 -7.41 -0.33 5.72
N ILE A 55 -6.73 -0.72 6.80
CA ILE A 55 -7.08 -0.48 8.19
C ILE A 55 -5.94 0.35 8.80
N ASP A 56 -6.27 1.55 9.29
CA ASP A 56 -5.38 2.33 10.13
C ASP A 56 -5.36 1.69 11.51
N GLU A 57 -4.21 1.12 11.88
CA GLU A 57 -4.02 0.31 13.07
C GLU A 57 -4.29 1.10 14.36
N GLU A 58 -3.74 2.31 14.46
CA GLU A 58 -3.90 3.18 15.63
C GLU A 58 -5.38 3.57 15.80
N LYS A 59 -6.04 3.97 14.71
CA LYS A 59 -7.47 4.32 14.76
C LYS A 59 -8.34 3.12 15.09
N PHE A 60 -8.04 1.95 14.55
CA PHE A 60 -8.79 0.73 14.86
C PHE A 60 -8.66 0.36 16.34
N PHE A 61 -7.44 0.31 16.87
CA PHE A 61 -7.21 -0.12 18.26
C PHE A 61 -7.71 0.89 19.29
N THR A 62 -7.81 2.17 18.92
CA THR A 62 -8.43 3.21 19.78
C THR A 62 -9.95 3.32 19.63
N SER A 63 -10.54 2.63 18.65
CA SER A 63 -12.00 2.61 18.43
C SER A 63 -12.75 1.77 19.49
N PRO A 64 -14.08 1.91 19.58
CA PRO A 64 -14.90 1.04 20.43
C PRO A 64 -14.74 -0.47 20.14
N HIS A 65 -14.30 -0.84 18.92
CA HIS A 65 -14.08 -2.23 18.51
C HIS A 65 -12.63 -2.69 18.62
N GLY A 66 -11.69 -1.82 18.98
CA GLY A 66 -10.26 -2.12 19.00
C GLY A 66 -9.83 -3.21 19.98
N LYS A 67 -10.69 -3.54 20.95
CA LYS A 67 -10.44 -4.62 21.93
C LYS A 67 -10.82 -6.01 21.40
N PHE A 68 -11.46 -6.09 20.24
CA PHE A 68 -11.93 -7.34 19.65
C PHE A 68 -11.04 -7.75 18.48
N ARG A 69 -10.93 -9.06 18.28
CA ARG A 69 -10.22 -9.60 17.12
C ARG A 69 -11.06 -9.47 15.86
N CYS A 70 -10.41 -9.34 14.71
CA CYS A 70 -11.09 -9.17 13.42
C CYS A 70 -12.07 -10.32 13.14
N LYS A 71 -11.69 -11.58 13.42
CA LYS A 71 -12.53 -12.76 13.16
C LYS A 71 -13.75 -12.89 14.07
N GLN A 72 -13.84 -12.13 15.16
CA GLN A 72 -15.06 -12.10 15.99
C GLN A 72 -16.25 -11.50 15.22
N CYS A 73 -15.99 -10.57 14.31
CA CYS A 73 -16.99 -10.03 13.39
C CYS A 73 -16.88 -10.68 12.01
N HIS A 74 -15.66 -10.91 11.51
CA HIS A 74 -15.41 -11.59 10.24
C HIS A 74 -15.45 -13.12 10.37
N THR A 75 -16.59 -13.65 10.82
CA THR A 75 -16.80 -15.04 11.22
C THR A 75 -16.61 -16.06 10.08
N THR A 76 -16.61 -15.60 8.83
CA THR A 76 -16.47 -16.45 7.63
C THR A 76 -15.02 -16.64 7.17
N ILE A 77 -14.05 -16.00 7.83
CA ILE A 77 -12.62 -16.13 7.47
C ILE A 77 -12.07 -17.48 7.94
N ALA A 78 -11.90 -18.40 6.98
CA ALA A 78 -11.28 -19.70 7.23
C ALA A 78 -9.74 -19.68 7.14
N GLN A 79 -9.16 -18.80 6.32
CA GLN A 79 -7.72 -18.71 6.07
C GLN A 79 -7.29 -17.29 5.74
N VAL A 80 -6.01 -16.97 5.98
CA VAL A 80 -5.37 -15.72 5.56
C VAL A 80 -4.14 -16.08 4.72
N PRO A 81 -3.98 -15.55 3.49
CA PRO A 81 -4.92 -14.67 2.79
C PRO A 81 -6.24 -15.37 2.41
N HIS A 82 -7.36 -14.66 2.56
CA HIS A 82 -8.67 -15.17 2.18
C HIS A 82 -8.97 -14.90 0.70
N THR A 83 -9.75 -15.79 0.07
CA THR A 83 -10.26 -15.60 -1.29
C THR A 83 -11.71 -15.16 -1.27
N GLY A 84 -12.00 -13.99 -1.85
CA GLY A 84 -13.37 -13.46 -1.91
C GLY A 84 -13.62 -12.37 -0.87
N GLU A 85 -14.86 -11.87 -0.88
CA GLU A 85 -15.30 -10.81 0.03
C GLU A 85 -15.78 -11.42 1.34
N THR A 86 -15.31 -10.84 2.45
CA THR A 86 -15.72 -11.22 3.79
C THR A 86 -16.83 -10.28 4.25
N SER A 87 -17.86 -10.82 4.88
CA SER A 87 -18.87 -10.05 5.58
C SER A 87 -18.55 -10.00 7.07
N THR A 88 -19.06 -8.97 7.75
CA THR A 88 -19.05 -8.88 9.22
C THR A 88 -20.42 -9.27 9.76
N ASP A 89 -20.45 -10.07 10.83
CA ASP A 89 -21.63 -10.25 11.66
C ASP A 89 -21.41 -9.54 13.01
N CYS A 90 -22.21 -8.50 13.27
CA CYS A 90 -22.15 -7.73 14.51
C CYS A 90 -22.97 -8.39 15.64
N THR A 91 -23.84 -9.33 15.28
CA THR A 91 -24.87 -9.92 16.15
C THR A 91 -24.46 -11.26 16.74
N THR A 92 -23.45 -11.94 16.19
CA THR A 92 -22.94 -13.20 16.75
C THR A 92 -22.52 -13.01 18.21
N GLU A 93 -21.69 -12.00 18.51
CA GLU A 93 -21.07 -11.85 19.83
C GLU A 93 -21.70 -10.76 20.71
N CYS A 94 -22.12 -9.62 20.14
CA CYS A 94 -22.45 -8.43 20.97
C CYS A 94 -23.82 -7.79 20.65
N HIS A 95 -24.11 -7.44 19.40
CA HIS A 95 -25.31 -6.65 19.06
C HIS A 95 -26.57 -7.50 18.79
N GLN A 96 -26.80 -8.55 19.58
CA GLN A 96 -27.89 -9.51 19.39
C GLN A 96 -29.28 -8.86 19.37
N ASN A 97 -29.50 -7.85 20.22
CA ASN A 97 -30.78 -7.14 20.33
C ASN A 97 -30.92 -5.95 19.37
N ASP A 98 -29.85 -5.56 18.68
CA ASP A 98 -29.81 -4.40 17.79
C ASP A 98 -29.85 -4.78 16.30
N ALA A 99 -30.09 -6.05 15.96
CA ALA A 99 -30.01 -6.56 14.59
C ALA A 99 -30.80 -5.71 13.57
N LYS A 100 -32.03 -5.30 13.93
CA LYS A 100 -32.86 -4.42 13.09
C LYS A 100 -32.28 -3.01 12.96
N LYS A 101 -31.66 -2.48 14.00
CA LYS A 101 -31.04 -1.15 13.98
C LYS A 101 -29.81 -1.18 13.08
N ILE A 102 -28.95 -2.19 13.25
CA ILE A 102 -27.74 -2.40 12.45
C ILE A 102 -28.05 -2.55 10.97
N SER A 103 -29.05 -3.35 10.60
CA SER A 103 -29.40 -3.58 9.19
C SER A 103 -29.87 -2.32 8.46
N THR A 104 -30.30 -1.30 9.20
CA THR A 104 -30.71 0.01 8.65
C THR A 104 -29.69 1.13 8.89
N TYR A 105 -28.61 0.86 9.63
CA TYR A 105 -27.61 1.85 9.95
C TYR A 105 -26.63 2.01 8.77
N PRO A 106 -26.30 3.24 8.34
CA PRO A 106 -25.42 3.47 7.18
C PRO A 106 -23.94 3.25 7.56
N LEU A 107 -23.56 2.00 7.83
CA LEU A 107 -22.22 1.62 8.28
C LEU A 107 -21.11 2.06 7.30
N GLU A 108 -21.41 2.12 6.02
CA GLU A 108 -20.47 2.56 4.97
C GLU A 108 -20.06 4.03 5.09
N THR A 109 -20.82 4.84 5.82
CA THR A 109 -20.50 6.25 6.08
C THR A 109 -19.55 6.44 7.25
N LEU A 110 -19.46 5.45 8.14
CA LEU A 110 -18.49 5.45 9.24
C LEU A 110 -17.08 5.34 8.67
N HIS A 111 -16.17 6.14 9.21
CA HIS A 111 -14.77 6.18 8.77
C HIS A 111 -14.57 6.50 7.27
N GLN A 112 -15.58 7.00 6.54
CA GLN A 112 -15.46 7.30 5.11
C GLN A 112 -14.31 8.28 4.82
N LYS A 113 -14.08 9.27 5.70
CA LYS A 113 -12.98 10.24 5.57
C LYS A 113 -11.60 9.64 5.87
N GLU A 114 -11.57 8.47 6.50
CA GLU A 114 -10.36 7.75 6.92
C GLU A 114 -9.99 6.66 5.90
N GLN A 115 -10.79 6.49 4.85
CA GLN A 115 -10.45 5.62 3.72
C GLN A 115 -9.37 6.28 2.86
N SER A 116 -8.14 5.82 3.07
CA SER A 116 -6.97 6.29 2.34
C SER A 116 -6.66 5.49 1.07
N TYR A 117 -6.35 6.18 -0.03
CA TYR A 117 -5.85 5.55 -1.26
C TYR A 117 -5.17 6.58 -2.19
N LEU A 118 -4.29 6.09 -3.06
CA LEU A 118 -3.68 6.91 -4.13
C LEU A 118 -4.71 7.24 -5.22
N ILE A 119 -4.84 8.52 -5.54
CA ILE A 119 -5.62 9.03 -6.66
C ILE A 119 -4.73 9.11 -7.89
N SER A 120 -3.52 9.66 -7.73
CA SER A 120 -2.59 9.90 -8.82
C SER A 120 -1.14 9.74 -8.36
N LEU A 121 -0.28 9.41 -9.33
CA LEU A 121 1.18 9.42 -9.19
C LEU A 121 1.73 10.22 -10.35
N LYS A 122 2.49 11.27 -10.08
CA LYS A 122 3.20 12.06 -11.09
C LYS A 122 4.55 11.44 -11.42
N ASP A 123 4.55 10.12 -11.59
CA ASP A 123 5.72 9.42 -12.09
C ASP A 123 5.85 9.68 -13.59
N GLN A 124 7.08 9.94 -14.04
CA GLN A 124 7.33 10.33 -15.42
C GLN A 124 7.45 9.12 -16.35
N SER A 125 7.02 7.93 -15.91
CA SER A 125 7.19 6.70 -16.69
C SER A 125 6.24 6.63 -17.88
N SER A 126 6.73 6.05 -18.97
CA SER A 126 5.95 5.81 -20.18
C SER A 126 4.84 4.79 -19.94
N CYS A 127 4.97 3.95 -18.89
CA CYS A 127 3.95 3.00 -18.47
C CYS A 127 2.63 3.70 -18.14
N ARG A 128 2.68 4.85 -17.45
CA ARG A 128 1.49 5.62 -17.01
C ARG A 128 0.73 6.28 -18.15
N ALA A 129 1.37 6.48 -19.30
CA ALA A 129 0.68 7.00 -20.47
C ALA A 129 -0.45 6.05 -20.92
N CYS A 130 -0.28 4.74 -20.71
CA CYS A 130 -1.23 3.72 -21.14
C CYS A 130 -1.91 2.97 -19.99
N HIS A 131 -1.20 2.72 -18.88
CA HIS A 131 -1.66 1.87 -17.78
C HIS A 131 -2.13 2.70 -16.58
N PRO A 132 -3.29 2.39 -15.98
CA PRO A 132 -3.80 3.10 -14.81
C PRO A 132 -3.08 2.66 -13.53
N ILE A 133 -3.34 3.38 -12.44
CA ILE A 133 -2.54 3.31 -11.19
C ILE A 133 -2.61 1.93 -10.56
N TYR A 134 -3.82 1.39 -10.47
CA TYR A 134 -4.06 0.07 -9.93
C TYR A 134 -4.02 -0.97 -11.07
N PRO A 135 -3.07 -1.92 -11.05
CA PRO A 135 -2.91 -2.91 -12.10
C PRO A 135 -4.12 -3.83 -12.24
N HIS A 136 -4.19 -4.53 -13.37
CA HIS A 136 -5.30 -5.40 -13.72
C HIS A 136 -4.82 -6.85 -13.85
N SER A 137 -5.03 -7.66 -12.81
CA SER A 137 -5.13 -9.11 -12.97
C SER A 137 -6.60 -9.53 -12.94
N ASN A 138 -6.94 -10.58 -13.69
CA ASN A 138 -8.24 -11.25 -13.58
C ASN A 138 -8.37 -11.96 -12.23
N ASN A 139 -7.24 -12.36 -11.62
CA ASN A 139 -7.21 -12.91 -10.28
C ASN A 139 -7.34 -11.77 -9.26
N LYS A 140 -8.43 -11.78 -8.50
CA LYS A 140 -8.75 -10.72 -7.52
C LYS A 140 -7.71 -10.62 -6.41
N LEU A 141 -7.16 -11.75 -5.96
CA LEU A 141 -6.17 -11.77 -4.88
C LEU A 141 -4.85 -11.14 -5.33
N VAL A 142 -4.33 -11.62 -6.47
CA VAL A 142 -3.13 -11.06 -7.11
C VAL A 142 -3.31 -9.58 -7.37
N ARG A 143 -4.46 -9.18 -7.92
CA ARG A 143 -4.75 -7.77 -8.19
C ARG A 143 -4.74 -6.92 -6.92
N SER A 144 -5.40 -7.34 -5.85
CA SER A 144 -5.41 -6.58 -4.58
C SER A 144 -4.00 -6.46 -4.00
N PHE A 145 -3.22 -7.54 -4.03
CA PHE A 145 -1.83 -7.52 -3.58
C PHE A 145 -0.98 -6.56 -4.43
N LEU A 146 -1.09 -6.64 -5.77
CA LEU A 146 -0.36 -5.74 -6.66
C LEU A 146 -0.80 -4.28 -6.55
N ASN A 147 -2.06 -4.00 -6.22
CA ASN A 147 -2.55 -2.64 -5.98
C ASN A 147 -1.81 -1.97 -4.83
N MET A 148 -1.47 -2.74 -3.78
CA MET A 148 -0.62 -2.28 -2.68
C MET A 148 0.74 -1.77 -3.18
N HIS A 149 1.37 -2.49 -4.11
CA HIS A 149 2.75 -2.23 -4.60
C HIS A 149 2.91 -0.93 -5.38
N THR A 150 1.83 -0.41 -5.94
CA THR A 150 1.84 0.80 -6.76
C THR A 150 2.39 2.02 -6.01
N GLY A 151 2.15 2.08 -4.70
CA GLY A 151 2.61 3.16 -3.83
C GLY A 151 4.03 2.99 -3.28
N PHE A 152 4.74 1.90 -3.58
CA PHE A 152 6.08 1.69 -3.02
C PHE A 152 7.08 1.05 -3.99
N MET A 153 6.69 0.66 -5.20
CA MET A 153 7.61 0.16 -6.23
C MET A 153 7.26 0.67 -7.63
N PHE A 154 8.28 0.82 -8.47
CA PHE A 154 8.11 1.02 -9.91
C PHE A 154 7.79 -0.29 -10.64
N CYS A 155 7.14 -0.18 -11.81
CA CYS A 155 6.71 -1.34 -12.59
C CYS A 155 7.90 -2.25 -12.98
N GLU A 156 9.01 -1.63 -13.35
CA GLU A 156 10.23 -2.27 -13.82
C GLU A 156 10.88 -3.17 -12.75
N VAL A 157 10.61 -2.95 -11.46
CA VAL A 157 11.11 -3.84 -10.38
C VAL A 157 10.76 -5.30 -10.65
N CYS A 158 9.52 -5.53 -11.12
CA CYS A 158 9.02 -6.85 -11.48
C CYS A 158 9.06 -7.13 -12.97
N HIS A 159 8.85 -6.10 -13.81
CA HIS A 159 8.61 -6.24 -15.25
C HIS A 159 9.86 -6.03 -16.12
N ILE A 160 11.02 -5.71 -15.57
CA ILE A 160 12.26 -5.58 -16.36
C ILE A 160 12.65 -6.93 -16.98
N LYS A 161 13.03 -6.92 -18.26
CA LYS A 161 13.64 -8.07 -18.94
C LYS A 161 15.08 -8.29 -18.45
N ARG A 162 15.21 -9.05 -17.36
CA ARG A 162 16.48 -9.27 -16.63
C ARG A 162 17.65 -9.71 -17.53
N GLY A 163 17.39 -10.54 -18.55
CA GLY A 163 18.43 -11.01 -19.48
C GLY A 163 19.10 -9.93 -20.34
N LYS A 164 18.60 -8.69 -20.35
CA LYS A 164 19.20 -7.55 -21.05
C LYS A 164 20.09 -6.67 -20.17
N VAL A 165 20.07 -6.87 -18.85
CA VAL A 165 20.73 -5.97 -17.91
C VAL A 165 21.63 -6.76 -16.97
N ASN A 166 22.92 -6.44 -17.01
CA ASN A 166 23.89 -7.00 -16.09
C ASN A 166 23.82 -6.26 -14.75
N HIS A 167 23.77 -7.01 -13.65
CA HIS A 167 23.83 -6.51 -12.28
C HIS A 167 22.76 -5.46 -11.95
N LEU A 168 21.59 -5.95 -11.55
CA LEU A 168 20.49 -5.12 -11.06
C LEU A 168 20.71 -4.74 -9.60
N VAL A 169 20.49 -3.47 -9.30
CA VAL A 169 20.45 -2.94 -7.93
C VAL A 169 19.04 -2.41 -7.68
N TYR A 170 18.51 -2.72 -6.50
CA TYR A 170 17.22 -2.22 -6.03
C TYR A 170 17.48 -1.24 -4.91
N ASP A 171 16.89 -0.05 -5.00
CA ASP A 171 17.13 1.01 -4.06
C ASP A 171 15.98 2.02 -4.13
N TRP A 172 15.91 2.92 -3.17
CA TRP A 172 14.94 4.01 -3.17
C TRP A 172 15.29 5.02 -4.27
N GLU A 173 14.29 5.41 -5.04
CA GLU A 173 14.33 6.60 -5.90
C GLU A 173 13.71 7.78 -5.13
N ASP A 174 14.18 8.98 -5.46
CA ASP A 174 13.72 10.24 -4.87
C ASP A 174 12.19 10.41 -4.94
N THR A 175 11.70 11.34 -4.14
CA THR A 175 10.27 11.52 -3.93
C THR A 175 9.53 12.00 -5.17
N GLU A 176 8.41 11.34 -5.49
CA GLU A 176 7.47 11.78 -6.51
C GLU A 176 6.23 12.40 -5.91
N ASN A 177 5.67 13.38 -6.61
CA ASN A 177 4.39 13.97 -6.23
C ASN A 177 3.26 12.97 -6.46
N ALA A 178 2.43 12.79 -5.43
CA ALA A 178 1.26 11.93 -5.46
C ALA A 178 0.05 12.69 -4.92
N ASP A 179 -1.13 12.33 -5.42
CA ASP A 179 -2.39 12.81 -4.85
C ASP A 179 -3.07 11.67 -4.11
N PHE A 180 -3.61 11.97 -2.93
CA PHE A 180 -4.26 10.99 -2.07
C PHE A 180 -5.69 11.42 -1.72
N SER A 181 -6.54 10.42 -1.47
CA SER A 181 -7.83 10.61 -0.82
C SER A 181 -7.71 10.13 0.63
N GLY A 182 -8.43 10.78 1.55
CA GLY A 182 -8.55 10.34 2.95
C GLY A 182 -7.38 10.72 3.87
N GLU A 183 -7.41 10.23 5.11
CA GLU A 183 -6.30 10.27 6.09
C GLU A 183 -5.85 8.84 6.42
N PRO A 184 -4.58 8.53 6.71
CA PRO A 184 -3.44 9.44 6.94
C PRO A 184 -2.64 9.81 5.67
N PHE A 185 -2.94 9.22 4.51
CA PHE A 185 -2.21 9.58 3.30
C PHE A 185 -2.53 11.01 2.89
N GLY A 186 -1.53 11.88 2.96
CA GLY A 186 -1.69 13.30 2.75
C GLY A 186 -1.46 14.16 4.01
N THR A 187 -1.25 13.51 5.15
CA THR A 187 -0.75 14.12 6.36
C THR A 187 0.58 13.48 6.73
N TYR A 188 1.60 14.29 7.05
CA TYR A 188 2.81 13.75 7.67
C TYR A 188 2.70 13.98 9.18
N PHE A 189 3.00 12.92 9.94
CA PHE A 189 3.15 13.02 11.38
C PHE A 189 4.51 13.64 11.70
N LYS A 190 4.53 14.79 12.37
CA LYS A 190 5.73 15.33 13.01
C LYS A 190 5.72 14.87 14.48
N PRO A 191 6.56 13.90 14.89
CA PRO A 191 6.53 13.36 16.26
C PRO A 191 6.71 14.42 17.36
N ARG A 192 7.34 15.55 17.02
CA ARG A 192 7.58 16.66 17.95
C ARG A 192 6.38 17.59 18.17
N THR A 193 5.39 17.58 17.28
CA THR A 193 4.26 18.53 17.35
C THR A 193 2.93 17.87 17.67
N ASN A 194 2.87 16.54 17.66
CA ASN A 194 1.66 15.74 17.88
C ASN A 194 0.44 16.23 17.07
N LYS A 195 0.71 16.82 15.90
CA LYS A 195 -0.28 17.43 15.01
C LYS A 195 -0.02 16.95 13.60
N ALA A 196 -1.06 16.43 12.96
CA ALA A 196 -1.08 16.14 11.54
C ALA A 196 -1.04 17.46 10.75
N HIS A 197 -0.06 17.61 9.87
CA HIS A 197 0.00 18.74 8.93
C HIS A 197 -0.48 18.28 7.56
N LYS A 198 -1.36 19.04 6.92
CA LYS A 198 -1.61 18.89 5.47
C LYS A 198 -0.34 19.34 4.77
N ALA A 199 0.28 18.46 3.98
CA ALA A 199 1.32 18.89 3.07
C ALA A 199 0.66 19.48 1.82
N ASP A 200 1.18 20.60 1.31
CA ASP A 200 0.73 21.20 0.06
C ASP A 200 1.11 20.34 -1.16
N GLU A 201 2.10 19.45 -0.98
CA GLU A 201 2.51 18.41 -1.92
C GLU A 201 2.80 17.12 -1.13
N HIS A 202 2.25 15.99 -1.58
CA HIS A 202 2.51 14.70 -0.96
C HIS A 202 3.56 13.95 -1.75
N PHE A 203 4.63 13.60 -1.05
CA PHE A 203 5.80 12.97 -1.61
C PHE A 203 5.82 11.48 -1.27
N ILE A 204 6.11 10.63 -2.25
CA ILE A 204 6.30 9.19 -2.05
C ILE A 204 7.67 8.79 -2.57
N SER A 205 8.42 8.03 -1.78
CA SER A 205 9.60 7.32 -2.27
C SER A 205 9.19 5.90 -2.66
N ARG A 206 9.72 5.41 -3.78
CA ARG A 206 9.44 4.07 -4.27
C ARG A 206 10.74 3.33 -4.56
N ILE A 207 10.69 2.02 -4.39
CA ILE A 207 11.75 1.10 -4.79
C ILE A 207 11.80 1.08 -6.31
N ALA A 208 12.94 1.48 -6.86
CA ALA A 208 13.23 1.43 -8.28
C ALA A 208 14.32 0.40 -8.55
N VAL A 209 14.49 0.09 -9.84
CA VAL A 209 15.53 -0.80 -10.31
C VAL A 209 16.54 -0.03 -11.15
N PHE A 210 17.81 -0.32 -10.92
CA PHE A 210 18.94 0.37 -11.50
C PHE A 210 19.92 -0.63 -12.09
N SER A 211 20.63 -0.21 -13.13
CA SER A 211 21.83 -0.89 -13.60
C SER A 211 23.08 -0.21 -13.06
N MET A 212 24.14 -0.99 -12.89
CA MET A 212 25.45 -0.46 -12.56
C MET A 212 26.30 -0.36 -13.82
N ALA A 213 26.57 0.86 -14.26
CA ALA A 213 27.43 1.14 -15.40
C ALA A 213 28.62 1.99 -14.95
N LYS A 214 29.84 1.44 -15.05
CA LYS A 214 31.10 2.14 -14.69
C LYS A 214 31.08 2.74 -13.27
N GLY A 215 30.52 2.00 -12.30
CA GLY A 215 30.41 2.45 -10.91
C GLY A 215 29.32 3.50 -10.65
N LYS A 216 28.52 3.87 -11.66
CA LYS A 216 27.35 4.75 -11.50
C LYS A 216 26.06 3.96 -11.60
N LYS A 217 25.13 4.31 -10.71
CA LYS A 217 23.75 3.84 -10.69
C LYS A 217 22.97 4.55 -11.80
N GLN A 218 22.38 3.80 -12.72
CA GLN A 218 21.54 4.33 -13.79
C GLN A 218 20.12 3.79 -13.63
N GLY A 219 19.14 4.69 -13.51
CA GLY A 219 17.72 4.32 -13.43
C GLY A 219 17.26 3.60 -14.69
N LEU A 220 16.50 2.52 -14.51
CA LEU A 220 15.92 1.75 -15.62
C LEU A 220 14.45 2.08 -15.89
N MET A 221 13.87 3.01 -15.14
CA MET A 221 12.53 3.52 -15.42
C MET A 221 12.51 4.16 -16.81
N ASN A 222 11.57 3.74 -17.65
CA ASN A 222 11.45 4.30 -18.99
C ASN A 222 10.70 5.64 -18.96
N THR A 223 11.43 6.74 -18.86
CA THR A 223 10.87 8.11 -18.99
C THR A 223 11.02 8.68 -20.41
N GLN A 224 11.90 8.11 -21.22
CA GLN A 224 12.26 8.64 -22.55
C GLN A 224 11.13 8.46 -23.56
N ASP A 225 10.38 7.37 -23.46
CA ASP A 225 9.30 7.08 -24.39
C ASP A 225 7.97 7.76 -24.02
N THR A 226 7.90 8.51 -22.92
CA THR A 226 6.65 9.06 -22.39
C THR A 226 5.93 9.97 -23.39
N ALA A 227 6.67 10.84 -24.08
CA ALA A 227 6.10 11.70 -25.12
C ALA A 227 5.51 10.89 -26.28
N ALA A 228 6.26 9.89 -26.78
CA ALA A 228 5.81 9.02 -27.86
C ALA A 228 4.61 8.16 -27.46
N ALA A 229 4.57 7.67 -26.20
CA ALA A 229 3.46 6.90 -25.67
C ALA A 229 2.18 7.74 -25.56
N ASN A 230 2.28 8.99 -25.11
CA ASN A 230 1.18 9.93 -25.10
C ASN A 230 0.64 10.21 -26.51
N GLU A 231 1.51 10.43 -27.49
CA GLU A 231 1.11 10.63 -28.88
C GLU A 231 0.42 9.38 -29.45
N PHE A 232 0.97 8.19 -29.20
CA PHE A 232 0.36 6.92 -29.58
C PHE A 232 -1.06 6.80 -29.04
N MET A 233 -1.32 7.18 -27.78
CA MET A 233 -2.64 7.11 -27.16
C MET A 233 -3.69 7.98 -27.88
N LEU A 234 -3.27 9.10 -28.48
CA LEU A 234 -4.15 9.98 -29.26
C LEU A 234 -4.54 9.35 -30.62
N ARG A 235 -3.58 8.69 -31.30
CA ARG A 235 -3.80 8.16 -32.66
C ARG A 235 -4.12 6.67 -32.75
N LYS A 236 -3.97 5.89 -31.67
CA LYS A 236 -4.12 4.41 -31.67
C LYS A 236 -5.43 3.88 -32.23
N LYS A 237 -6.51 4.67 -32.21
CA LYS A 237 -7.82 4.30 -32.74
C LYS A 237 -7.84 4.28 -34.28
N ASN A 238 -6.94 5.02 -34.92
CA ASN A 238 -6.88 5.20 -36.38
C ASN A 238 -5.78 4.35 -37.02
N LEU A 239 -5.02 3.58 -36.23
CA LEU A 239 -3.96 2.71 -36.72
C LEU A 239 -4.49 1.38 -37.20
N LYS A 240 -3.91 0.89 -38.31
CA LYS A 240 -4.10 -0.50 -38.74
C LYS A 240 -3.58 -1.47 -37.68
N PRO A 241 -4.16 -2.68 -37.54
CA PRO A 241 -3.77 -3.65 -36.51
C PRO A 241 -2.26 -3.93 -36.46
N ASP A 242 -1.61 -4.13 -37.61
CA ASP A 242 -0.17 -4.44 -37.66
C ASP A 242 0.71 -3.26 -37.24
N ALA A 243 0.35 -2.05 -37.66
CA ALA A 243 1.05 -0.83 -37.24
C ALA A 243 0.92 -0.62 -35.73
N LYS A 244 -0.30 -0.81 -35.19
CA LYS A 244 -0.55 -0.75 -33.76
C LYS A 244 0.27 -1.79 -33.00
N LYS A 245 0.33 -3.03 -33.49
CA LYS A 245 1.12 -4.10 -32.88
C LYS A 245 2.61 -3.73 -32.84
N LYS A 246 3.16 -3.23 -33.95
CA LYS A 246 4.58 -2.82 -34.03
C LYS A 246 4.94 -1.75 -33.00
N GLU A 247 4.08 -0.76 -32.81
CA GLU A 247 4.31 0.30 -31.80
C GLU A 247 4.16 -0.23 -30.38
N LEU A 248 3.18 -1.10 -30.13
CA LEU A 248 3.05 -1.77 -28.83
C LEU A 248 4.28 -2.62 -28.51
N ASP A 249 4.82 -3.35 -29.50
CA ASP A 249 6.04 -4.14 -29.32
C ASP A 249 7.26 -3.24 -29.01
N TYR A 250 7.32 -2.04 -29.60
CA TYR A 250 8.34 -1.05 -29.27
C TYR A 250 8.27 -0.61 -27.80
N PHE A 251 7.10 -0.20 -27.30
CA PHE A 251 6.96 0.24 -25.90
C PHE A 251 7.24 -0.88 -24.88
N HIS A 252 7.04 -2.15 -25.25
CA HIS A 252 7.28 -3.31 -24.38
C HIS A 252 8.62 -4.03 -24.63
N ARG A 253 9.52 -3.46 -25.44
CA ARG A 253 10.76 -4.15 -25.88
C ARG A 253 11.69 -4.62 -24.76
N ASP A 254 11.65 -3.94 -23.61
CA ASP A 254 12.47 -4.22 -22.42
C ASP A 254 11.65 -4.74 -21.25
N ILE A 255 10.38 -5.08 -21.51
CA ILE A 255 9.43 -5.58 -20.52
C ILE A 255 9.25 -7.09 -20.68
N GLU A 256 9.40 -7.80 -19.56
CA GLU A 256 9.05 -9.21 -19.43
C GLU A 256 7.58 -9.32 -19.01
N LYS A 257 6.75 -9.85 -19.92
CA LYS A 257 5.38 -10.23 -19.59
C LYS A 257 5.45 -11.45 -18.69
N LYS A 258 5.07 -11.28 -17.43
CA LYS A 258 4.84 -12.39 -16.52
C LYS A 258 3.37 -12.77 -16.63
N GLU A 259 3.09 -14.04 -16.92
CA GLU A 259 1.76 -14.59 -16.75
C GLU A 259 1.51 -14.65 -15.23
N ILE A 260 0.49 -13.93 -14.75
CA ILE A 260 0.05 -13.92 -13.35
C ILE A 260 -1.44 -14.22 -13.29
#